data_AF-A0A9P7GI98-F1
#
_entry.id   AF-A0A9P7GI98-F1
#
_cell.length_a   1.000
_cell.length_b   1.000
_cell.length_c   1.000
_cell.angle_alpha   90.00
_cell.angle_beta   90.00
_cell.angle_gamma   90.00
#
_symmetry.space_group_name_H-M   'P 1'
#
loop_
_entity.id
_entity.type
_entity.pdbx_description
1 polymer ?
#
loop_
_entity_poly.entity_id
_entity_poly.type
_entity_poly.pdbx_seq_one_letter_code
_entity_poly.pdbx_strand_id
1 'polypeptide(L)'
;MRRAAGRMLLRGTVVILGGTRAVDDWYPLPRPETTRDILERTFAMCPELAPPEVRALRAPTLDDVLPLVIEEGCGFRPGRTGGIRLDVEWRKAGEGKAAKEVPVVFNYG
;
A
#
# COMPACT_ATOMS: atom_id res chain seq x y z
N MET A 1 -37.45 -13.49 -7.02
CA MET A 1 -36.20 -14.01 -7.62
C MET A 1 -35.25 -12.85 -7.89
N ARG A 2 -34.23 -12.64 -7.05
CA ARG A 2 -33.16 -11.66 -7.32
C ARG A 2 -31.98 -12.43 -7.91
N ARG A 3 -31.65 -12.18 -9.18
CA ARG A 3 -30.41 -12.70 -9.77
C ARG A 3 -29.26 -11.92 -9.16
N ALA A 4 -28.43 -12.61 -8.37
CA ALA A 4 -27.11 -12.13 -8.03
C ALA A 4 -26.35 -11.92 -9.35
N ALA A 5 -26.04 -10.67 -9.69
CA ALA A 5 -25.14 -10.38 -10.78
C ALA A 5 -23.76 -10.89 -10.36
N GLY A 6 -23.38 -12.06 -10.89
CA GLY A 6 -22.04 -12.59 -10.75
C GLY A 6 -21.05 -11.57 -11.28
N ARG A 7 -20.23 -11.02 -10.39
CA ARG A 7 -19.07 -10.21 -10.77
C ARG A 7 -18.15 -11.15 -11.55
N MET A 8 -18.16 -11.02 -12.86
CA MET A 8 -17.26 -11.71 -13.76
C MET A 8 -15.84 -11.29 -13.38
N LEU A 9 -15.15 -12.15 -12.61
CA LEU A 9 -13.71 -12.07 -12.41
C LEU A 9 -13.06 -12.35 -13.77
N LEU A 10 -12.94 -11.30 -14.58
CA LEU A 10 -12.06 -11.29 -15.74
C LEU A 10 -10.67 -11.72 -15.25
N ARG A 11 -10.09 -12.74 -15.90
CA ARG A 11 -8.70 -13.16 -15.68
C ARG A 11 -7.78 -12.02 -16.16
N GLY A 12 -7.60 -11.02 -15.32
CA GLY A 12 -6.68 -9.91 -15.49
C GLY A 12 -5.71 -9.86 -14.32
N THR A 13 -4.46 -9.51 -14.60
CA THR A 13 -3.53 -9.10 -13.55
C THR A 13 -4.01 -7.78 -12.97
N VAL A 14 -4.12 -7.70 -11.65
CA VAL A 14 -4.38 -6.43 -10.95
C VAL A 14 -3.04 -5.75 -10.72
N VAL A 15 -2.98 -4.45 -10.98
CA VAL A 15 -1.81 -3.61 -10.69
C VAL A 15 -2.15 -2.65 -9.56
N ILE A 16 -1.18 -2.38 -8.68
CA ILE A 16 -1.32 -1.37 -7.64
C ILE A 16 -0.66 -0.09 -8.15
N LEU A 17 -1.44 0.99 -8.19
CA LEU A 17 -0.94 2.32 -8.50
C LEU A 17 -0.66 3.04 -7.17
N GLY A 18 0.52 3.61 -7.03
CA GLY A 18 0.90 4.27 -5.79
C GLY A 18 2.09 5.20 -5.96
N GLY A 19 2.41 6.00 -4.95
CA GLY A 19 1.65 6.16 -3.70
C GLY A 19 2.03 7.47 -3.02
N THR A 20 1.73 7.54 -1.72
CA THR A 20 2.13 8.65 -0.86
C THR A 20 3.08 8.17 0.25
N ARG A 21 3.85 9.11 0.80
CA ARG A 21 4.62 8.97 2.04
C ARG A 21 4.35 10.20 2.90
N ALA A 22 3.29 10.14 3.69
CA ALA A 22 2.98 11.15 4.69
C ALA A 22 3.50 10.69 6.06
N VAL A 23 4.42 11.45 6.64
CA VAL A 23 4.94 11.19 7.99
C VAL A 23 3.91 11.73 8.98
N ASP A 24 3.61 10.95 10.03
CA ASP A 24 2.67 11.30 11.10
C ASP A 24 1.22 11.57 10.65
N ASP A 25 0.82 11.14 9.44
CA ASP A 25 -0.58 11.15 9.00
C ASP A 25 -1.25 9.81 9.36
N TRP A 26 -2.18 9.85 10.31
CA TRP A 26 -2.92 8.71 10.81
C TRP A 26 -4.36 8.64 10.28
N TYR A 27 -4.69 9.44 9.25
CA TYR A 27 -6.03 9.39 8.67
C TYR A 27 -6.23 8.08 7.89
N PRO A 28 -7.22 7.24 8.26
CA PRO A 28 -7.27 5.85 7.81
C PRO A 28 -7.97 5.64 6.48
N LEU A 29 -8.50 6.69 5.86
CA LEU A 29 -9.28 6.60 4.62
C LEU A 29 -8.51 7.22 3.44
N PRO A 30 -8.68 6.68 2.21
CA PRO A 30 -8.23 7.35 1.00
C PRO A 30 -8.81 8.76 0.90
N ARG A 31 -8.02 9.69 0.34
CA ARG A 31 -8.47 11.05 0.05
C ARG A 31 -8.69 11.18 -1.46
N PRO A 32 -9.84 11.69 -1.93
CA PRO A 32 -10.13 11.78 -3.37
C PRO A 32 -9.05 12.53 -4.16
N GLU A 33 -8.50 13.60 -3.59
CA GLU A 33 -7.41 14.38 -4.18
C GLU A 33 -6.12 13.57 -4.32
N THR A 34 -5.81 12.72 -3.34
CA THR A 34 -4.64 11.84 -3.37
C THR A 34 -4.81 10.72 -4.40
N THR A 35 -6.00 10.13 -4.48
CA THR A 35 -6.33 9.13 -5.50
C THR A 35 -6.12 9.71 -6.90
N ARG A 36 -6.64 10.92 -7.14
CA ARG A 36 -6.49 11.60 -8.43
C ARG A 36 -5.03 11.95 -8.76
N ASP A 37 -4.28 12.48 -7.80
CA ASP A 37 -2.84 12.77 -7.97
C ASP A 37 -2.04 11.51 -8.32
N ILE A 38 -2.27 10.39 -7.63
CA ILE A 38 -1.61 9.11 -7.94
C ILE A 38 -1.94 8.66 -9.36
N LEU A 39 -3.21 8.72 -9.77
CA LEU A 39 -3.63 8.35 -11.12
C LEU A 39 -2.97 9.24 -12.19
N GLU A 40 -2.97 10.55 -11.99
CA GLU A 40 -2.33 11.50 -12.90
C GLU A 40 -0.84 11.21 -13.09
N ARG A 41 -0.10 11.04 -11.99
CA ARG A 41 1.35 10.77 -12.04
C ARG A 41 1.67 9.41 -12.65
N THR A 42 0.93 8.37 -12.26
CA THR A 42 1.19 7.01 -12.76
C THR A 42 0.81 6.87 -14.23
N PHE A 43 -0.28 7.48 -14.67
CA PHE A 43 -0.69 7.49 -16.07
C PHE A 43 0.28 8.27 -16.96
N ALA A 44 0.82 9.38 -16.48
CA ALA A 44 1.86 10.13 -17.20
C ALA A 44 3.14 9.30 -17.41
N MET A 45 3.49 8.42 -16.46
CA MET A 45 4.64 7.53 -16.58
C MET A 45 4.36 6.29 -17.43
N CYS A 46 3.15 5.74 -17.35
CA CYS A 46 2.75 4.51 -18.01
C CYS A 46 1.40 4.68 -18.75
N PRO A 47 1.38 5.31 -19.94
CA PRO A 47 0.15 5.47 -20.72
C PRO A 47 -0.50 4.13 -21.13
N GLU A 48 0.27 3.04 -21.20
CA GLU A 48 -0.20 1.68 -21.42
C GLU A 48 -1.16 1.13 -20.35
N LEU A 49 -1.37 1.84 -19.23
CA LEU A 49 -2.46 1.55 -18.30
C LEU A 49 -3.85 1.68 -18.96
N ALA A 50 -3.97 2.48 -20.03
CA ALA A 50 -5.20 2.54 -20.82
C ALA A 50 -5.36 1.28 -21.71
N PRO A 51 -6.61 0.84 -21.96
CA PRO A 51 -6.87 -0.35 -22.77
C PRO A 51 -6.20 -0.27 -24.16
N PRO A 52 -5.60 -1.37 -24.66
CA PRO A 52 -4.96 -1.40 -25.97
C PRO A 52 -5.85 -0.89 -27.11
N GLU A 53 -7.14 -1.19 -27.07
CA GLU A 53 -8.14 -0.75 -28.04
C GLU A 53 -8.31 0.78 -28.07
N VAL A 54 -8.16 1.45 -26.94
CA VAL A 54 -8.18 2.93 -26.88
C VAL A 54 -6.89 3.47 -27.48
N ARG A 55 -5.74 2.92 -27.06
CA ARG A 55 -4.42 3.37 -27.50
C ARG A 55 -4.18 3.17 -29.00
N ALA A 56 -4.82 2.16 -29.60
CA ALA A 56 -4.78 1.93 -31.03
C ALA A 56 -5.55 2.99 -31.85
N LEU A 57 -6.52 3.67 -31.24
CA LEU A 57 -7.40 4.63 -31.91
C LEU A 57 -6.98 6.09 -31.66
N ARG A 58 -6.49 6.40 -30.46
CA ARG A 58 -6.10 7.76 -30.08
C ARG A 58 -5.12 7.78 -28.91
N ALA A 59 -4.59 8.97 -28.63
CA ALA A 59 -3.92 9.22 -27.35
C ALA A 59 -4.92 8.96 -26.20
N PRO A 60 -4.55 8.11 -25.22
CA PRO A 60 -5.43 7.81 -24.11
C PRO A 60 -5.47 8.99 -23.12
N THR A 61 -6.56 9.05 -22.36
CA THR A 61 -6.80 10.06 -21.32
C THR A 61 -7.12 9.37 -19.99
N LEU A 62 -7.13 10.11 -18.89
CA LEU A 62 -7.47 9.55 -17.58
C LEU A 62 -8.89 8.98 -17.52
N ASP A 63 -9.82 9.54 -18.30
CA ASP A 63 -11.20 9.06 -18.37
C ASP A 63 -11.29 7.62 -18.92
N ASP A 64 -10.26 7.15 -19.62
CA ASP A 64 -10.16 5.76 -20.11
C ASP A 64 -9.71 4.77 -19.03
N VAL A 65 -9.10 5.28 -17.95
CA VAL A 65 -8.52 4.48 -16.86
C VAL A 65 -9.40 4.51 -15.61
N LEU A 66 -10.07 5.64 -15.33
CA LEU A 66 -10.93 5.82 -14.16
C LEU A 66 -11.97 4.69 -13.98
N PRO A 67 -12.68 4.23 -15.03
CA PRO A 67 -13.65 3.13 -14.89
C PRO A 67 -13.03 1.77 -14.56
N LEU A 68 -11.70 1.62 -14.73
CA LEU A 68 -10.97 0.39 -14.46
C LEU A 68 -10.51 0.29 -12.99
N VAL A 69 -10.63 1.36 -12.21
CA VAL A 69 -10.28 1.37 -10.79
C VAL A 69 -11.17 0.38 -10.03
N ILE A 70 -10.54 -0.58 -9.36
CA ILE A 70 -11.24 -1.63 -8.61
C ILE A 70 -11.52 -1.19 -7.17
N GLU A 71 -10.52 -0.54 -6.55
CA GLU A 71 -10.52 -0.15 -5.13
C GLU A 71 -9.51 0.97 -4.88
N GLU A 72 -9.78 1.79 -3.86
CA GLU A 72 -8.86 2.77 -3.30
C GLU A 72 -8.43 2.31 -1.90
N GLY A 73 -7.13 2.35 -1.60
CA GLY A 73 -6.57 1.86 -0.34
C GLY A 73 -5.70 2.89 0.38
N CYS A 74 -5.75 2.89 1.71
CA CYS A 74 -4.87 3.65 2.59
C CYS A 74 -4.23 2.69 3.60
N GLY A 75 -2.89 2.73 3.71
CA GLY A 75 -2.14 1.82 4.57
C GLY A 75 -1.07 2.54 5.36
N PHE A 76 -0.93 2.17 6.64
CA PHE A 76 0.08 2.71 7.53
C PHE A 76 1.35 1.88 7.49
N ARG A 77 2.43 2.47 6.96
CA ARG A 77 3.75 1.84 7.04
C ARG A 77 4.27 2.00 8.47
N PRO A 78 4.69 0.92 9.16
CA PRO A 78 5.24 1.00 10.50
C PRO A 78 6.65 1.58 10.46
N GLY A 79 6.80 2.84 10.07
CA GLY A 79 8.10 3.49 9.95
C GLY A 79 8.70 3.84 11.31
N ARG A 80 9.99 3.57 11.48
CA ARG A 80 10.78 4.00 12.64
C ARG A 80 11.97 4.87 12.23
N THR A 81 12.18 5.98 12.95
CA THR A 81 13.39 6.79 12.81
C THR A 81 14.63 5.96 13.16
N GLY A 82 15.59 5.89 12.24
CA GLY A 82 16.78 5.03 12.37
C GLY A 82 16.59 3.60 11.85
N GLY A 83 15.48 3.29 11.17
CA GLY A 83 15.23 1.99 10.51
C GLY A 83 14.59 0.97 11.44
N ILE A 84 14.64 -0.31 11.06
CA ILE A 84 14.15 -1.39 11.92
C ILE A 84 14.96 -1.49 13.21
N ARG A 85 14.33 -1.91 14.31
CA ARG A 85 15.04 -2.36 15.52
C ARG A 85 15.12 -3.87 15.48
N LEU A 86 16.29 -4.35 15.09
CA LEU A 86 16.68 -5.75 15.18
C LEU A 86 17.91 -5.85 16.09
N ASP A 87 17.69 -6.16 17.36
CA ASP A 87 18.74 -6.09 18.38
C ASP A 87 18.45 -7.04 19.56
N VAL A 88 19.48 -7.33 20.36
CA VAL A 88 19.38 -8.17 21.56
C VAL A 88 19.93 -7.41 22.76
N GLU A 89 19.10 -7.28 23.79
CA GLU A 89 19.54 -6.74 25.07
C GLU A 89 19.46 -7.83 26.16
N TRP A 90 20.57 -8.09 26.82
CA TRP A 90 20.62 -9.03 27.94
C TRP A 90 20.16 -8.34 29.23
N ARG A 91 19.12 -8.90 29.87
CA ARG A 91 18.58 -8.40 31.13
C ARG A 91 18.78 -9.43 32.23
N LYS A 92 19.02 -8.97 33.46
CA LYS A 92 19.06 -9.85 34.65
C LYS A 92 17.63 -10.05 35.16
N ALA A 93 17.21 -11.29 35.27
CA ALA A 93 15.95 -11.70 35.90
C ALA A 93 16.23 -12.26 37.30
N GLY A 94 15.67 -11.61 38.32
CA GLY A 94 15.86 -11.94 39.74
C GLY A 94 16.96 -11.13 40.43
N GLU A 95 17.15 -11.37 41.74
CA GLU A 95 18.09 -10.65 42.59
C GLU A 95 19.23 -11.54 43.11
N GLY A 96 20.35 -10.91 43.47
CA GLY A 96 21.50 -11.57 44.11
C GLY A 96 22.20 -12.58 43.19
N LYS A 97 22.85 -13.59 43.80
CA LYS A 97 23.66 -14.60 43.09
C LYS A 97 22.84 -15.55 42.19
N ALA A 98 21.50 -15.51 42.30
CA ALA A 98 20.59 -16.34 41.50
C ALA A 98 20.05 -15.63 40.24
N ALA A 99 20.45 -14.36 40.01
CA ALA A 99 20.00 -13.61 38.84
C ALA A 99 20.43 -14.31 37.54
N LYS A 100 19.46 -14.62 36.68
CA LYS A 100 19.68 -15.25 35.38
C LYS A 100 19.75 -14.19 34.29
N GLU A 101 20.67 -14.33 33.35
CA GLU A 101 20.69 -13.50 32.15
C GLU A 101 19.66 -14.01 31.15
N VAL A 102 18.75 -13.14 30.74
CA VAL A 102 17.66 -13.43 29.81
C VAL A 102 17.80 -12.49 28.62
N PRO A 103 17.87 -12.99 27.38
CA PRO A 103 17.91 -12.14 26.20
C PRO A 103 16.51 -11.58 25.91
N VAL A 104 16.45 -10.26 25.74
CA VAL A 104 15.28 -9.55 25.20
C VAL A 104 15.57 -9.24 23.75
N VAL A 105 14.81 -9.89 22.86
CA VAL A 105 14.94 -9.70 21.41
C VAL A 105 13.99 -8.60 20.95
N PHE A 106 14.54 -7.56 20.36
CA PHE A 106 13.77 -6.54 19.67
C PHE A 106 13.71 -6.89 18.18
N ASN A 107 12.49 -7.03 17.66
CA ASN A 107 12.23 -7.27 16.24
C ASN A 107 10.97 -6.48 15.84
N TYR A 108 11.14 -5.17 15.62
CA TYR A 108 10.05 -4.28 15.26
C TYR A 108 10.54 -3.05 14.51
N GLY A 109 9.61 -2.32 13.90
CA GLY A 109 9.83 -1.00 13.30
C GLY A 109 9.89 -1.02 11.78
#